data_AF-A0A3C0QJV5-F1
#
_entry.id   AF-A0A3C0QJV5-F1
#
_cell.length_a   1.000
_cell.length_b   1.000
_cell.length_c   1.000
_cell.angle_alpha   90.00
_cell.angle_beta   90.00
_cell.angle_gamma   90.00
#
_symmetry.space_group_name_H-M   'P 1'
#
loop_
_entity.id
_entity.type
_entity.pdbx_description
1 polymer ?
#
loop_
_entity_poly.entity_id
_entity_poly.type
_entity_poly.pdbx_seq_one_letter_code
_entity_poly.pdbx_strand_id
1 'polypeptide(L)'
;MGYKFYLFLYILPILIFIQFFLVVGMTLLVSALNVFFRDLQHLITIVMMVWFFGTPIIYPLSMVPEKYQPFLKFINPMTIYVTYYRNIFYYTKYPEGAGFPSVVETIAALGISLLIFFIGYFVFKKLEYRFAEEI
;
A
#
# COMPACT_ATOMS: atom_id res chain seq x y z
N MET A 1 20.06 -22.30 -8.67
CA MET A 1 18.71 -22.05 -8.09
C MET A 1 18.74 -21.15 -6.85
N GLY A 2 19.75 -21.22 -5.97
CA GLY A 2 19.83 -20.34 -4.77
C GLY A 2 20.18 -18.86 -5.04
N TYR A 3 20.97 -18.54 -6.06
CA TYR A 3 21.46 -17.17 -6.31
C TYR A 3 20.35 -16.13 -6.57
N LYS A 4 19.24 -16.53 -7.22
CA LYS A 4 18.12 -15.62 -7.49
C LYS A 4 17.36 -15.25 -6.21
N PHE A 5 17.24 -16.18 -5.26
CA PHE A 5 16.60 -15.94 -3.95
C PHE A 5 17.33 -14.85 -3.16
N TYR A 6 18.67 -14.92 -3.08
CA TYR A 6 19.47 -13.88 -2.43
C TYR A 6 19.30 -12.52 -3.11
N LEU A 7 19.19 -12.48 -4.44
CA LEU A 7 18.97 -11.27 -5.22
C LEU A 7 17.63 -10.58 -4.88
N PHE A 8 16.55 -11.35 -4.71
CA PHE A 8 15.25 -10.82 -4.32
C PHE A 8 15.21 -10.34 -2.86
N LEU A 9 16.03 -10.90 -1.99
CA LEU A 9 16.17 -10.44 -0.61
C LEU A 9 16.74 -9.01 -0.53
N TYR A 10 17.57 -8.59 -1.48
CA TYR A 10 18.06 -7.21 -1.55
C TYR A 10 17.00 -6.19 -2.01
N ILE A 11 15.91 -6.64 -2.63
CA ILE A 11 14.80 -5.76 -3.06
C ILE A 11 13.86 -5.44 -1.89
N LEU A 12 13.81 -6.30 -0.87
CA LEU A 12 12.96 -6.14 0.31
C LEU A 12 13.13 -4.77 1.01
N PRO A 13 14.36 -4.32 1.36
CA PRO A 13 14.55 -3.03 2.00
C PRO A 13 14.00 -1.86 1.16
N ILE A 14 14.17 -1.92 -0.16
CA ILE A 14 13.67 -0.90 -1.08
C ILE A 14 12.13 -0.89 -1.07
N LEU A 15 11.50 -2.07 -1.12
CA LEU A 15 10.04 -2.17 -1.06
C LEU A 15 9.47 -1.67 0.26
N ILE A 16 10.09 -2.03 1.38
CA ILE A 16 9.70 -1.57 2.71
C ILE A 16 9.83 -0.04 2.80
N PHE A 17 10.93 0.51 2.28
CA PHE A 17 11.16 1.95 2.26
C PHE A 17 10.12 2.70 1.41
N ILE A 18 9.70 2.14 0.28
CA ILE A 18 8.65 2.72 -0.54
C ILE A 18 7.28 2.62 0.16
N GLN A 19 6.96 1.45 0.73
CA GLN A 19 5.72 1.26 1.49
C GLN A 19 5.66 2.19 2.71
N PHE A 20 6.81 2.49 3.33
CA PHE A 20 6.88 3.42 4.45
C PHE A 20 6.27 4.78 4.10
N PHE A 21 6.54 5.34 2.92
CA PHE A 21 5.93 6.62 2.50
C PHE A 21 4.41 6.53 2.41
N LEU A 22 3.86 5.42 1.88
CA LEU A 22 2.42 5.21 1.83
C LEU A 22 1.81 5.23 3.24
N VAL A 23 2.38 4.43 4.14
CA VAL A 23 1.88 4.27 5.51
C VAL A 23 1.98 5.57 6.28
N VAL A 24 3.10 6.28 6.18
CA VAL A 24 3.28 7.58 6.82
C VAL A 24 2.30 8.61 6.26
N GLY A 25 2.13 8.69 4.94
CA GLY A 25 1.18 9.61 4.32
C GLY A 25 -0.25 9.40 4.81
N MET A 26 -0.71 8.15 4.81
CA MET A 26 -2.02 7.79 5.33
C MET A 26 -2.15 8.09 6.83
N THR A 27 -1.12 7.77 7.61
CA THR A 27 -1.12 8.01 9.05
C THR A 27 -1.18 9.50 9.37
N LEU A 28 -0.45 10.34 8.64
CA LEU A 28 -0.49 11.81 8.78
C LEU A 28 -1.87 12.37 8.43
N LEU A 29 -2.52 11.87 7.37
CA LEU A 29 -3.89 12.26 7.03
C LEU A 29 -4.87 11.89 8.15
N VAL A 30 -4.86 10.62 8.55
CA VAL A 30 -5.79 10.10 9.54
C VAL A 30 -5.58 10.76 10.89
N SER A 31 -4.34 10.93 11.34
CA SER A 31 -4.04 11.56 12.64
C SER A 31 -4.48 13.02 12.67
N ALA A 32 -4.22 13.79 11.61
CA ALA A 32 -4.63 15.18 11.52
C ALA A 32 -6.16 15.34 11.57
N LEU A 33 -6.89 14.44 10.89
CA LEU A 33 -8.36 14.48 10.87
C LEU A 33 -8.98 13.96 12.17
N ASN A 34 -8.34 13.01 12.85
CA ASN A 34 -8.86 12.40 14.08
C ASN A 34 -8.91 13.39 15.26
N VAL A 35 -8.07 14.43 15.26
CA VAL A 35 -8.12 15.52 16.27
C VAL A 35 -9.48 16.23 16.23
N PHE A 36 -9.97 16.53 15.03
CA PHE A 36 -11.25 17.23 14.82
C PHE A 36 -12.47 16.30 14.87
N PHE A 37 -12.29 15.03 14.45
CA PHE A 37 -13.37 14.06 14.33
C PHE A 37 -13.06 12.80 15.13
N ARG A 38 -13.51 12.76 16.39
CA ARG A 38 -13.27 11.62 17.30
C ARG A 38 -13.87 10.31 16.80
N ASP A 39 -14.97 10.36 16.04
CA ASP A 39 -15.61 9.17 15.46
C ASP A 39 -14.82 8.57 14.27
N LEU A 40 -13.81 9.28 13.77
CA LEU A 40 -12.99 8.82 12.66
C LEU A 40 -12.26 7.52 13.00
N GLN A 41 -11.87 7.31 14.26
CA GLN A 41 -11.21 6.08 14.70
C GLN A 41 -12.04 4.81 14.39
N HIS A 42 -13.35 4.87 14.63
CA HIS A 42 -14.25 3.75 14.31
C HIS A 42 -14.38 3.56 12.81
N LEU A 43 -14.50 4.65 12.05
CA LEU A 43 -14.60 4.60 10.59
C LEU A 43 -13.34 4.00 9.96
N ILE A 44 -12.16 4.40 10.41
CA ILE A 44 -10.89 3.88 9.89
C ILE A 44 -10.75 2.38 10.14
N THR A 45 -11.24 1.89 11.28
CA THR A 45 -11.25 0.44 11.56
C THR A 45 -12.06 -0.32 10.51
N ILE A 46 -13.25 0.19 10.15
CA ILE A 46 -14.11 -0.40 9.11
C ILE A 46 -13.42 -0.30 7.74
N VAL A 47 -12.85 0.85 7.40
CA VAL A 47 -12.13 1.06 6.13
C VAL A 47 -10.96 0.11 6.00
N MET A 48 -10.17 -0.08 7.05
CA MET A 48 -9.03 -1.02 7.05
C MET A 48 -9.50 -2.46 6.84
N MET A 49 -10.63 -2.86 7.43
CA MET A 49 -11.22 -4.18 7.20
C MET A 49 -11.62 -4.36 5.74
N VAL A 50 -12.36 -3.41 5.17
CA VAL A 50 -12.75 -3.45 3.74
C VAL A 50 -11.52 -3.46 2.84
N TRP A 51 -10.50 -2.65 3.15
CA TRP A 51 -9.29 -2.55 2.34
C TRP A 51 -8.42 -3.81 2.42
N PHE A 52 -8.40 -4.50 3.57
CA PHE A 52 -7.76 -5.80 3.73
C PHE A 52 -8.38 -6.84 2.79
N PHE A 53 -9.72 -6.94 2.76
CA PHE A 53 -10.41 -7.86 1.86
C PHE A 53 -10.42 -7.40 0.40
N GLY A 54 -10.30 -6.10 0.14
CA GLY A 54 -10.18 -5.55 -1.21
C GLY A 54 -8.77 -5.71 -1.80
N THR A 55 -7.79 -6.07 -0.98
CA THR A 55 -6.42 -6.35 -1.42
C THR A 55 -6.22 -7.87 -1.46
N PRO A 56 -5.54 -8.44 -2.47
CA PRO A 56 -5.31 -9.88 -2.57
C PRO A 56 -4.27 -10.38 -1.54
N ILE A 57 -4.56 -10.24 -0.25
CA ILE A 57 -3.71 -10.65 0.88
C ILE A 57 -3.89 -12.13 1.16
N ILE A 58 -5.14 -12.57 1.35
CA ILE A 58 -5.48 -13.96 1.68
C ILE A 58 -5.84 -14.82 0.45
N TYR A 59 -6.01 -14.17 -0.71
CA TYR A 59 -6.35 -14.83 -1.97
C TYR A 59 -5.39 -14.41 -3.09
N PRO A 60 -5.12 -15.25 -4.11
CA PRO A 60 -4.46 -14.84 -5.36
C PRO A 60 -5.30 -13.89 -6.21
N LEU A 61 -4.64 -12.95 -6.88
CA LEU A 61 -5.27 -11.98 -7.79
C LEU A 61 -6.05 -12.64 -8.95
N SER A 62 -5.69 -13.86 -9.34
CA SER A 62 -6.40 -14.63 -10.37
C SER A 62 -7.85 -14.99 -10.02
N MET A 63 -8.22 -14.98 -8.73
CA MET A 63 -9.62 -15.18 -8.32
C MET A 63 -10.49 -13.93 -8.52
N VAL A 64 -9.89 -12.77 -8.77
CA VAL A 64 -10.62 -11.53 -9.06
C VAL A 64 -11.05 -11.54 -10.53
N PRO A 65 -12.31 -11.20 -10.85
CA PRO A 65 -12.75 -11.10 -12.24
C PRO A 65 -11.83 -10.17 -13.05
N GLU A 66 -11.49 -10.56 -14.28
CA GLU A 66 -10.49 -9.88 -15.12
C GLU A 66 -10.75 -8.37 -15.27
N LYS A 67 -12.02 -7.96 -15.32
CA LYS A 67 -12.44 -6.55 -15.39
C LYS A 67 -11.91 -5.70 -14.22
N TYR A 68 -11.76 -6.26 -13.03
CA TYR A 68 -11.34 -5.53 -11.83
C TYR A 68 -9.84 -5.65 -11.52
N GLN A 69 -9.15 -6.60 -12.17
CA GLN A 69 -7.71 -6.79 -11.93
C GLN A 69 -6.87 -5.53 -12.25
N PRO A 70 -7.09 -4.79 -13.36
CA PRO A 70 -6.35 -3.56 -13.63
C PRO A 70 -6.57 -2.50 -12.55
N PHE A 71 -7.80 -2.34 -12.07
CA PHE A 71 -8.11 -1.41 -10.99
C PHE A 71 -7.30 -1.72 -9.74
N LEU A 72 -7.28 -2.99 -9.32
CA LEU A 72 -6.50 -3.41 -8.14
C LEU A 72 -4.99 -3.26 -8.35
N LYS A 73 -4.49 -3.48 -9.57
CA LYS A 73 -3.05 -3.39 -9.88
C LYS A 73 -2.54 -1.96 -9.97
N PHE A 74 -3.31 -1.05 -10.58
CA PHE A 74 -2.85 0.31 -10.86
C PHE A 74 -3.28 1.35 -9.82
N ILE A 75 -4.40 1.15 -9.13
CA ILE A 75 -4.96 2.16 -8.21
C ILE A 75 -4.68 1.80 -6.75
N ASN A 76 -4.66 0.52 -6.39
CA ASN A 76 -4.37 0.08 -5.03
C ASN A 76 -2.88 -0.31 -4.91
N PRO A 77 -1.98 0.58 -4.43
CA PRO A 77 -0.55 0.27 -4.33
C PRO A 77 -0.27 -0.90 -3.39
N MET A 78 -1.16 -1.18 -2.43
CA MET A 78 -1.02 -2.30 -1.50
C MET A 78 -1.07 -3.66 -2.22
N THR A 79 -1.83 -3.77 -3.31
CA THR A 79 -1.85 -4.97 -4.16
C THR A 79 -0.45 -5.31 -4.67
N ILE A 80 0.30 -4.28 -5.09
CA ILE A 80 1.65 -4.44 -5.63
C ILE A 80 2.62 -4.87 -4.54
N TYR A 81 2.61 -4.21 -3.37
CA TYR A 81 3.49 -4.58 -2.25
C TYR A 81 3.22 -6.00 -1.75
N VAL A 82 1.96 -6.38 -1.56
CA VAL A 82 1.57 -7.73 -1.13
C VAL A 82 2.02 -8.78 -2.14
N THR A 83 1.88 -8.50 -3.43
CA THR A 83 2.35 -9.40 -4.49
C THR A 83 3.87 -9.56 -4.45
N TYR A 84 4.63 -8.46 -4.26
CA TYR A 84 6.07 -8.54 -4.08
C TYR A 84 6.46 -9.36 -2.85
N TYR A 85 5.87 -9.11 -1.68
CA TYR A 85 6.17 -9.88 -0.47
C TYR A 85 5.89 -11.37 -0.67
N ARG A 86 4.73 -11.70 -1.26
CA ARG A 86 4.38 -13.09 -1.57
C ARG A 86 5.42 -13.72 -2.48
N ASN A 87 5.83 -13.03 -3.54
CA ASN A 87 6.79 -13.56 -4.51
C ASN A 87 8.18 -13.77 -3.94
N ILE A 88 8.65 -12.85 -3.10
CA ILE A 88 9.98 -12.91 -2.47
C ILE A 88 10.04 -14.07 -1.47
N PHE A 89 9.02 -14.23 -0.61
CA PHE A 89 9.04 -15.21 0.47
C PHE A 89 8.60 -16.62 0.03
N TYR A 90 7.54 -16.73 -0.76
CA TYR A 90 6.95 -18.03 -1.08
C TYR A 90 7.52 -18.68 -2.34
N TYR A 91 8.37 -17.95 -3.08
CA TYR A 91 9.07 -18.43 -4.27
C TYR A 91 8.24 -19.36 -5.15
N THR A 92 6.95 -19.01 -5.32
CA THR A 92 6.01 -19.87 -6.02
C THR A 92 6.51 -20.01 -7.45
N LYS A 93 6.78 -21.25 -7.88
CA LYS A 93 6.83 -21.60 -9.31
C LYS A 93 5.48 -21.20 -9.88
N TYR A 94 5.39 -19.99 -10.35
CA TYR A 94 4.18 -19.49 -10.96
C TYR A 94 3.92 -20.30 -12.23
N PRO A 95 2.69 -20.79 -12.45
CA PRO A 95 2.28 -21.12 -13.81
C PRO A 95 2.48 -19.85 -14.66
N GLU A 96 3.03 -20.05 -15.85
CA GLU A 96 3.41 -19.02 -16.82
C GLU A 96 2.34 -17.91 -16.89
N GLY A 97 2.63 -16.72 -16.33
CA GLY A 97 1.71 -15.57 -16.35
C GLY A 97 1.50 -14.84 -15.03
N ALA A 98 1.74 -15.48 -13.88
CA ALA A 98 1.61 -14.84 -12.56
C ALA A 98 2.96 -14.32 -12.02
N GLY A 99 3.72 -13.62 -12.87
CA GLY A 99 5.05 -13.10 -12.53
C GLY A 99 5.05 -11.97 -11.48
N PHE A 100 6.25 -11.45 -11.21
CA PHE A 100 6.40 -10.18 -10.47
C PHE A 100 5.55 -9.07 -11.11
N PRO A 101 5.05 -8.10 -10.32
CA PRO A 101 4.40 -6.92 -10.87
C PRO A 101 5.25 -6.27 -11.96
N SER A 102 4.60 -5.75 -13.00
CA SER A 102 5.31 -5.10 -14.09
C SER A 102 6.01 -3.82 -13.61
N VAL A 103 7.07 -3.40 -14.30
CA VAL A 103 7.78 -2.14 -13.98
C VAL A 103 6.81 -0.95 -13.96
N VAL A 104 5.81 -0.95 -14.85
CA VAL A 104 4.79 0.10 -14.92
C VAL A 104 3.89 0.10 -13.68
N GLU A 105 3.43 -1.08 -13.24
CA GLU A 105 2.64 -1.23 -12.00
C GLU A 105 3.43 -0.77 -10.78
N THR A 106 4.72 -1.09 -10.71
CA THR A 106 5.60 -0.68 -9.60
C THR A 106 5.85 0.82 -9.58
N ILE A 107 6.07 1.44 -10.74
CA ILE A 107 6.20 2.90 -10.85
C ILE A 107 4.89 3.59 -10.47
N ALA A 108 3.74 3.06 -10.89
CA ALA A 108 2.43 3.58 -10.51
C ALA A 108 2.23 3.51 -8.99
N ALA A 109 2.54 2.37 -8.36
CA ALA A 109 2.46 2.20 -6.91
C ALA A 109 3.39 3.18 -6.16
N LEU A 110 4.63 3.37 -6.64
CA LEU A 110 5.56 4.37 -6.08
C LEU A 110 4.98 5.79 -6.20
N GLY A 111 4.47 6.15 -7.37
CA GLY A 111 3.89 7.47 -7.63
C GLY A 111 2.70 7.76 -6.71
N ILE A 112 1.80 6.80 -6.54
CA ILE A 112 0.64 6.92 -5.64
C ILE A 112 1.10 7.02 -4.18
N SER A 113 2.06 6.22 -3.75
CA SER A 113 2.58 6.26 -2.37
C SER A 113 3.23 7.59 -2.03
N LEU A 114 4.03 8.15 -2.95
CA LEU A 114 4.61 9.49 -2.79
C LEU A 114 3.55 10.58 -2.82
N LEU A 115 2.56 10.47 -3.71
CA LEU A 115 1.44 11.42 -3.77
C LEU A 115 0.68 11.46 -2.43
N ILE A 116 0.33 10.30 -1.89
CA ILE A 116 -0.36 10.19 -0.59
C ILE A 116 0.52 10.73 0.53
N PHE A 117 1.83 10.46 0.51
CA PHE A 117 2.78 11.03 1.46
C PHE A 117 2.76 12.56 1.44
N PHE A 118 2.88 13.18 0.27
CA PHE A 118 2.89 14.64 0.17
C PHE A 118 1.55 15.25 0.57
N ILE A 119 0.42 14.67 0.14
CA ILE A 119 -0.91 15.13 0.55
C ILE A 119 -1.03 15.05 2.07
N GLY A 120 -0.66 13.92 2.68
CA GLY A 120 -0.71 13.76 4.13
C GLY A 120 0.18 14.73 4.88
N TYR A 121 1.40 14.93 4.41
CA TYR A 121 2.32 15.92 4.97
C TYR A 121 1.75 17.35 4.89
N PHE A 122 1.24 17.77 3.74
CA PHE A 122 0.70 19.12 3.56
C PHE A 122 -0.58 19.35 4.39
N VAL A 123 -1.48 18.38 4.44
CA VAL A 123 -2.70 18.44 5.25
C VAL A 123 -2.36 18.51 6.73
N PHE A 124 -1.47 17.63 7.20
CA PHE A 124 -1.02 17.61 8.59
C PHE A 124 -0.40 18.96 8.97
N LYS A 125 0.57 19.45 8.19
CA LYS A 125 1.24 20.73 8.45
C LYS A 125 0.29 21.93 8.46
N LYS A 126 -0.75 21.90 7.60
CA LYS A 126 -1.76 22.96 7.55
C LYS A 126 -2.67 22.93 8.78
N LEU A 127 -3.00 21.74 9.26
CA LEU A 127 -3.89 21.56 10.42
C LEU A 127 -3.15 21.64 11.76
N GLU A 128 -1.83 21.44 11.77
CA GLU A 128 -0.97 21.46 12.96
C GLU A 128 -1.15 22.74 13.80
N TYR A 129 -1.26 23.90 13.15
CA TYR A 129 -1.49 25.18 13.84
C TYR A 129 -2.80 25.19 14.65
N ARG A 130 -3.83 24.50 14.16
CA ARG A 130 -5.16 24.44 14.80
C ARG A 130 -5.27 23.39 15.89
N PHE A 131 -4.30 22.49 16.04
CA PHE A 131 -4.34 21.47 17.09
C PHE A 131 -4.31 22.09 18.49
N ALA A 132 -3.61 23.20 18.68
CA ALA A 132 -3.53 23.90 19.97
C ALA A 132 -4.86 24.51 20.42
N GLU A 133 -5.84 24.66 19.51
CA GLU A 133 -7.16 25.22 19.82
C GLU A 133 -8.20 24.13 20.16
N GLU A 134 -7.98 22.88 19.75
CA GLU A 134 -8.94 21.78 19.90
C GLU A 134 -8.56 20.72 20.96
N ILE A 135 -7.33 20.77 21.49
CA ILE A 135 -6.88 19.95 22.62
C ILE A 135 -7.25 20.65 23.93
#